data_AF-V4Y3S2-F1
#
_entry.id   AF-V4Y3S2-F1
#
_cell.length_a   1.000
_cell.length_b   1.000
_cell.length_c   1.000
_cell.angle_alpha   90.00
_cell.angle_beta   90.00
_cell.angle_gamma   90.00
#
_symmetry.space_group_name_H-M   'P 1'
#
loop_
_entity.id
_entity.type
_entity.pdbx_description
1 polymer ?
#
loop_
_entity_poly.entity_id
_entity_poly.type
_entity_poly.pdbx_seq_one_letter_code
_entity_poly.pdbx_strand_id
1 'polypeptide(L)'
;MPDDDPPRPASLPAGHDDEDPYEGEDLSTYPDWWRANVEEFRAHGMRPYRPPRLADDELSPPLVEALSEEFGVDVRFRARNPQSDGTWVLVVDDEPVQSVDHRRHGDGYTVYGVTSEELRAAVHGAVGD
;
A
#
# COMPACT_ATOMS: atom_id res chain seq x y z
N MET A 1 -6.60 -4.93 19.44
CA MET A 1 -6.54 -3.63 20.15
C MET A 1 -6.75 -2.58 19.09
N PRO A 2 -7.69 -1.63 19.22
CA PRO A 2 -7.63 -0.42 18.41
C PRO A 2 -6.31 0.28 18.71
N ASP A 3 -5.58 0.71 17.67
CA ASP A 3 -4.39 1.55 17.79
C ASP A 3 -4.75 2.81 18.60
N ASP A 4 -4.41 2.82 19.89
CA ASP A 4 -4.62 3.93 20.83
C ASP A 4 -3.55 5.01 20.61
N ASP A 5 -3.31 5.39 19.35
CA ASP A 5 -2.37 6.47 19.03
C ASP A 5 -3.06 7.80 19.36
N PRO A 6 -2.58 8.54 20.39
CA PRO A 6 -3.22 9.78 20.79
C PRO A 6 -3.13 10.81 19.64
N PRO A 7 -4.15 11.66 19.46
CA PRO A 7 -4.13 12.68 18.42
C PRO A 7 -2.91 13.59 18.58
N ARG A 8 -2.14 13.76 17.50
CA ARG A 8 -0.90 14.55 17.53
C ARG A 8 -1.15 16.02 17.89
N PRO A 9 -0.20 16.67 18.57
CA PRO A 9 -0.30 18.09 18.92
C PRO A 9 -0.52 18.96 17.68
N ALA A 10 -1.54 19.82 17.71
CA ALA A 10 -1.87 20.75 16.62
C ALA A 10 -0.76 21.79 16.31
N SER A 11 0.26 21.87 17.16
CA SER A 11 1.43 22.74 17.00
C SER A 11 2.50 22.17 16.05
N LEU A 12 2.39 20.90 15.64
CA LEU A 12 3.33 20.25 14.74
C LEU A 12 2.80 20.24 13.29
N PRO A 13 3.68 20.22 12.27
CA PRO A 13 3.26 20.04 10.88
C PRO A 13 2.36 18.81 10.73
N ALA A 14 1.41 18.86 9.79
CA ALA A 14 0.49 17.74 9.53
C ALA A 14 1.22 16.44 9.14
N GLY A 15 2.44 16.55 8.59
CA GLY A 15 3.32 15.44 8.28
C GLY A 15 4.35 15.09 9.36
N HIS A 16 4.31 15.72 10.54
CA HIS A 16 5.28 15.42 11.58
C HIS A 16 5.07 13.99 12.10
N ASP A 17 6.13 13.22 12.03
CA ASP A 17 6.24 11.90 12.63
C ASP A 17 7.48 11.86 13.51
N ASP A 18 7.33 11.46 14.78
CA ASP A 18 8.44 11.40 15.72
C ASP A 18 9.32 10.17 15.45
N GLU A 19 8.79 9.20 14.72
CA GLU A 19 9.50 8.04 14.19
C GLU A 19 9.71 8.24 12.68
N ASP A 20 10.82 8.88 12.27
CA ASP A 20 11.31 8.78 10.88
C ASP A 20 12.14 7.49 10.76
N PRO A 21 11.60 6.41 10.15
CA PRO A 21 12.30 5.14 10.01
C PRO A 21 13.50 5.24 9.05
N TYR A 22 13.67 6.37 8.37
CA TYR A 22 14.75 6.61 7.42
C TYR A 22 15.79 7.61 7.93
N GLU A 23 15.71 8.04 9.20
CA GLU A 23 16.75 8.88 9.80
C GLU A 23 18.04 8.06 9.96
N GLY A 24 19.10 8.46 9.24
CA GLY A 24 20.39 7.76 9.28
C GLY A 24 20.49 6.50 8.41
N GLU A 25 19.40 6.08 7.77
CA GLU A 25 19.40 4.97 6.81
C GLU A 25 19.95 5.39 5.45
N ASP A 26 20.66 4.46 4.79
CA ASP A 26 21.10 4.64 3.41
C ASP A 26 20.00 4.17 2.44
N LEU A 27 19.19 5.14 1.97
CA LEU A 27 18.11 4.88 1.02
C LEU A 27 18.58 4.29 -0.32
N SER A 28 19.89 4.34 -0.63
CA SER A 28 20.44 3.73 -1.84
C SER A 28 20.30 2.20 -1.86
N THR A 29 20.09 1.59 -0.69
CA THR A 29 19.89 0.14 -0.53
C THR A 29 18.45 -0.31 -0.80
N TYR A 30 17.50 0.62 -0.86
CA TYR A 30 16.08 0.33 -1.10
C TYR A 30 15.76 0.28 -2.60
N PRO A 31 14.70 -0.44 -3.00
CA PRO A 31 14.18 -0.39 -4.36
C PRO A 31 13.88 1.04 -4.81
N ASP A 32 14.10 1.33 -6.09
CA ASP A 32 13.96 2.69 -6.64
C ASP A 32 12.57 3.27 -6.43
N TRP A 33 11.51 2.46 -6.58
CA TRP A 33 10.13 2.90 -6.31
C TRP A 33 9.95 3.35 -4.85
N TRP A 34 10.58 2.66 -3.91
CA TRP A 34 10.47 2.97 -2.49
C TRP A 34 11.20 4.27 -2.20
N ARG A 35 12.44 4.40 -2.66
CA ARG A 35 13.24 5.62 -2.50
C ARG A 35 12.51 6.84 -3.08
N ALA A 36 11.98 6.73 -4.30
CA ALA A 36 11.26 7.81 -4.95
C ALA A 36 10.05 8.28 -4.13
N ASN A 37 9.29 7.35 -3.52
CA ASN A 37 8.18 7.71 -2.64
C ASN A 37 8.64 8.38 -1.34
N VAL A 38 9.75 7.92 -0.74
CA VAL A 38 10.31 8.56 0.47
C VAL A 38 10.74 9.99 0.17
N GLU A 39 11.43 10.21 -0.94
CA GLU A 39 11.88 11.54 -1.38
C GLU A 39 10.69 12.47 -1.67
N GLU A 40 9.66 11.97 -2.34
CA GLU A 40 8.45 12.75 -2.66
C GLU A 40 7.68 13.16 -1.40
N PHE A 41 7.48 12.23 -0.46
CA PHE A 41 6.79 12.55 0.81
C PHE A 41 7.58 13.58 1.61
N ARG A 42 8.92 13.48 1.63
CA ARG A 42 9.80 14.49 2.25
C ARG A 42 9.71 15.84 1.56
N ALA A 43 9.71 15.88 0.24
CA ALA A 43 9.59 17.12 -0.54
C ALA A 43 8.27 17.87 -0.24
N HIS A 44 7.21 17.13 0.06
CA HIS A 44 5.90 17.68 0.41
C HIS A 44 5.67 17.90 1.91
N GLY A 45 6.67 17.64 2.76
CA GLY A 45 6.52 17.76 4.22
C GLY A 45 5.43 16.83 4.78
N MET A 46 5.19 15.71 4.10
CA MET A 46 4.28 14.66 4.54
C MET A 46 4.96 13.76 5.58
N ARG A 47 4.17 12.90 6.23
CA ARG A 47 4.72 11.85 7.11
C ARG A 47 5.75 11.00 6.37
N PRO A 48 6.75 10.41 7.05
CA PRO A 48 7.63 9.44 6.44
C PRO A 48 6.82 8.38 5.69
N TYR A 49 7.12 8.22 4.41
CA TYR A 49 6.43 7.25 3.57
C TYR A 49 6.59 5.86 4.19
N ARG A 50 5.50 5.12 4.36
CA ARG A 50 5.57 3.69 4.68
C ARG A 50 4.80 2.95 3.61
N PRO A 51 5.38 1.90 2.99
CA PRO A 51 4.75 1.23 1.87
C PRO A 51 3.47 0.51 2.30
N PRO A 52 2.50 0.37 1.39
CA PRO A 52 1.28 -0.35 1.67
C PRO A 52 1.54 -1.85 1.86
N ARG A 53 0.70 -2.47 2.67
CA ARG A 53 0.80 -3.88 3.08
C ARG A 53 -0.49 -4.64 2.82
N LEU A 54 -0.35 -5.96 2.79
CA LEU A 54 -1.43 -6.93 2.82
C LEU A 54 -1.82 -7.26 4.27
N ALA A 55 -2.88 -8.04 4.45
CA ALA A 55 -3.40 -8.40 5.76
C ALA A 55 -2.42 -9.24 6.60
N ASP A 56 -1.49 -9.93 5.92
CA ASP A 56 -0.41 -10.74 6.47
C ASP A 56 0.94 -9.97 6.56
N ASP A 57 0.89 -8.64 6.50
CA ASP A 57 2.03 -7.72 6.63
C ASP A 57 3.02 -7.72 5.45
N GLU A 58 2.79 -8.54 4.42
CA GLU A 58 3.60 -8.54 3.19
C GLU A 58 3.42 -7.22 2.42
N LEU A 59 4.50 -6.71 1.82
CA LEU A 59 4.44 -5.47 1.04
C LEU A 59 3.66 -5.71 -0.25
N SER A 60 2.63 -4.90 -0.49
CA SER A 60 1.80 -5.08 -1.67
C SER A 60 2.49 -4.70 -2.99
N PRO A 61 3.33 -3.64 -3.09
CA PRO A 61 3.95 -3.25 -4.36
C PRO A 61 4.84 -4.34 -5.00
N PRO A 62 5.82 -4.96 -4.29
CA PRO A 62 6.69 -5.95 -4.90
C PRO A 62 5.94 -7.23 -5.28
N LEU A 63 4.93 -7.64 -4.51
CA LEU A 63 4.13 -8.81 -4.85
C LEU A 63 3.26 -8.58 -6.09
N VAL A 64 2.66 -7.39 -6.20
CA VAL A 64 1.89 -6.98 -7.38
C VAL A 64 2.77 -6.94 -8.63
N GLU A 65 3.97 -6.35 -8.52
CA GLU A 65 4.96 -6.32 -9.61
C GLU A 65 5.37 -7.74 -10.03
N ALA A 66 5.74 -8.59 -9.06
CA ALA A 66 6.13 -9.97 -9.34
C ALA A 66 5.01 -10.78 -10.04
N LEU A 67 3.76 -10.63 -9.60
CA LEU A 67 2.62 -11.30 -10.23
C LEU A 67 2.34 -10.78 -11.63
N SER A 68 2.48 -9.46 -11.83
CA SER A 68 2.32 -8.84 -13.15
C SER A 68 3.36 -9.36 -14.14
N GLU A 69 4.62 -9.49 -13.70
CA GLU A 69 5.69 -10.05 -14.50
C GLU A 69 5.53 -11.56 -14.76
N GLU A 70 5.16 -12.33 -13.73
CA GLU A 70 5.00 -13.79 -13.81
C GLU A 70 3.94 -14.18 -14.84
N PHE A 71 2.81 -13.48 -14.85
CA PHE A 71 1.67 -13.79 -15.71
C PHE A 71 1.56 -12.90 -16.95
N GLY A 72 2.35 -11.83 -17.05
CA GLY A 72 2.32 -10.90 -18.17
C GLY A 72 1.04 -10.05 -18.23
N VAL A 73 0.49 -9.67 -17.07
CA VAL A 73 -0.78 -8.95 -16.91
C VAL A 73 -0.58 -7.69 -16.05
N ASP A 74 -1.51 -6.73 -16.11
CA ASP A 74 -1.54 -5.58 -15.18
C ASP A 74 -2.32 -5.92 -13.92
N VAL A 75 -1.65 -6.04 -12.77
CA VAL A 75 -2.30 -6.24 -11.47
C VAL A 75 -2.33 -4.94 -10.69
N ARG A 76 -3.49 -4.50 -10.18
CA ARG A 76 -3.59 -3.30 -9.34
C ARG A 76 -4.80 -3.27 -8.41
N PHE A 77 -4.66 -2.56 -7.28
CA PHE A 77 -5.78 -2.20 -6.42
C PHE A 77 -6.38 -0.86 -6.85
N ARG A 78 -7.71 -0.77 -6.96
CA ARG A 78 -8.39 0.45 -7.40
C ARG A 78 -9.70 0.67 -6.64
N ALA A 79 -10.01 1.92 -6.30
CA ALA A 79 -11.34 2.30 -5.84
C ALA A 79 -12.37 2.14 -6.96
N ARG A 80 -13.42 1.32 -6.76
CA ARG A 80 -14.46 1.02 -7.75
C ARG A 80 -15.40 2.22 -7.96
N ASN A 81 -15.77 2.89 -6.87
CA ASN A 81 -16.50 4.15 -6.90
C ASN A 81 -16.18 4.97 -5.63
N PRO A 82 -15.35 6.02 -5.72
CA PRO A 82 -14.94 6.80 -4.55
C PRO A 82 -16.11 7.53 -3.86
N GLN A 83 -17.29 7.61 -4.49
CA GLN A 83 -18.46 8.34 -3.97
C GLN A 83 -19.51 7.44 -3.29
N SER A 84 -19.47 6.11 -3.45
CA SER A 84 -20.61 5.25 -3.11
C SER A 84 -20.45 4.38 -1.86
N ASP A 85 -19.22 3.99 -1.53
CA ASP A 85 -18.94 3.01 -0.46
C ASP A 85 -17.46 2.93 -0.05
N GLY A 86 -16.56 3.59 -0.79
CA GLY A 86 -15.13 3.44 -0.56
C GLY A 86 -14.62 2.02 -0.85
N THR A 87 -15.36 1.25 -1.65
CA THR A 87 -14.99 -0.12 -2.00
C THR A 87 -13.83 -0.14 -2.98
N TRP A 88 -12.80 -0.92 -2.63
CA TRP A 88 -11.68 -1.20 -3.51
C TRP A 88 -11.87 -2.56 -4.17
N VAL A 89 -11.24 -2.71 -5.33
CA VAL A 89 -11.23 -3.96 -6.09
C VAL A 89 -9.81 -4.27 -6.51
N LEU A 90 -9.48 -5.55 -6.56
CA LEU A 90 -8.36 -6.07 -7.31
C LEU A 90 -8.76 -6.10 -8.78
N VAL A 91 -7.91 -5.53 -9.63
CA VAL A 91 -8.08 -5.47 -11.08
C VAL A 91 -6.92 -6.21 -11.73
N VAL A 92 -7.23 -7.08 -12.69
CA VAL A 92 -6.27 -7.79 -13.55
C VAL A 92 -6.63 -7.45 -15.00
N ASP A 93 -5.71 -6.86 -15.77
CA ASP A 93 -5.95 -6.42 -17.16
C ASP A 93 -7.25 -5.61 -17.34
N ASP A 94 -7.43 -4.59 -16.51
CA ASP A 94 -8.64 -3.75 -16.46
C ASP A 94 -9.94 -4.46 -16.01
N GLU A 95 -9.90 -5.77 -15.74
CA GLU A 95 -11.05 -6.54 -15.25
C GLU A 95 -11.08 -6.66 -13.72
N PRO A 96 -12.18 -6.27 -13.04
CA PRO A 96 -12.29 -6.41 -11.59
C PRO A 96 -12.50 -7.88 -11.20
N VAL A 97 -11.53 -8.46 -10.49
CA VAL A 97 -11.51 -9.89 -10.11
C VAL A 97 -12.17 -10.13 -8.74
N GLN A 98 -11.86 -9.28 -7.75
CA GLN A 98 -12.41 -9.41 -6.40
C GLN A 98 -12.55 -8.05 -5.71
N SER A 99 -13.48 -7.96 -4.77
CA SER A 99 -13.57 -6.81 -3.86
C SER A 99 -12.52 -6.93 -2.76
N VAL A 100 -11.94 -5.81 -2.37
CA VAL A 100 -10.86 -5.73 -1.38
C VAL A 100 -11.22 -4.65 -0.37
N ASP A 101 -11.25 -5.00 0.91
CA ASP A 101 -11.32 -4.01 1.98
C ASP A 101 -9.98 -3.28 2.10
N HIS A 102 -10.00 -2.04 2.57
CA HIS A 102 -8.76 -1.31 2.87
C HIS A 102 -8.93 -0.49 4.14
N ARG A 103 -7.84 -0.30 4.88
CA ARG A 103 -7.80 0.60 6.03
C ARG A 103 -6.49 1.37 6.06
N ARG A 104 -6.53 2.57 6.63
CA ARG A 104 -5.31 3.32 6.94
C ARG A 104 -4.80 2.87 8.31
N HIS A 105 -3.53 2.48 8.39
CA HIS A 105 -2.84 2.21 9.65
C HIS A 105 -2.52 3.53 10.37
N GLY A 106 -2.41 3.49 11.71
CA GLY A 106 -2.00 4.64 12.52
C GLY A 106 -0.68 5.25 12.05
N ASP A 107 0.24 4.42 11.57
CA ASP A 107 1.55 4.85 11.07
C ASP A 107 1.55 5.45 9.67
N GLY A 108 0.38 5.60 9.05
CA GLY A 108 0.26 6.33 7.79
C GLY A 108 0.57 5.50 6.54
N TYR A 109 0.38 4.19 6.59
CA TYR A 109 0.34 3.32 5.41
C TYR A 109 -1.04 2.68 5.23
N THR A 110 -1.30 2.14 4.04
CA THR A 110 -2.56 1.44 3.74
C THR A 110 -2.36 -0.06 3.95
N VAL A 111 -3.34 -0.71 4.58
CA VAL A 111 -3.44 -2.17 4.67
C VAL A 111 -4.62 -2.62 3.83
N TYR A 112 -4.36 -3.47 2.84
CA TYR A 112 -5.39 -4.15 2.08
C TYR A 112 -5.84 -5.41 2.83
N GLY A 113 -7.14 -5.64 2.89
CA GLY A 113 -7.79 -6.74 3.61
C GLY A 113 -7.66 -8.11 2.94
N VAL A 114 -6.66 -8.29 2.08
CA VAL A 114 -6.34 -9.53 1.38
C VAL A 114 -4.95 -9.97 1.80
N THR A 115 -4.76 -11.27 2.02
CA THR A 115 -3.44 -11.86 2.26
C THR A 115 -2.68 -12.08 0.96
N SER A 116 -1.38 -12.34 1.07
CA SER A 116 -0.55 -12.67 -0.08
C SER A 116 -0.99 -13.96 -0.79
N GLU A 117 -1.44 -14.97 -0.05
CA GLU A 117 -1.97 -16.23 -0.61
C GLU A 117 -3.26 -16.00 -1.40
N GLU A 118 -4.21 -15.27 -0.83
CA GLU A 118 -5.48 -14.94 -1.49
C GLU A 118 -5.25 -14.08 -2.75
N LEU A 119 -4.30 -13.15 -2.71
CA LEU A 119 -3.93 -12.35 -3.87
C LEU A 119 -3.39 -13.23 -5.01
N ARG A 120 -2.43 -14.12 -4.71
CA ARG A 120 -1.86 -15.06 -5.69
C ARG A 120 -2.95 -15.96 -6.29
N ALA A 121 -3.82 -16.52 -5.44
CA ALA A 121 -4.91 -17.38 -5.88
C ALA A 121 -5.90 -16.64 -6.79
N ALA A 122 -6.23 -15.38 -6.48
CA ALA A 122 -7.14 -14.58 -7.29
C ALA A 122 -6.55 -14.24 -8.67
N VAL A 123 -5.27 -13.84 -8.73
CA VAL A 123 -4.59 -13.56 -10.01
C VAL A 123 -4.48 -14.83 -10.84
N HIS A 124 -4.01 -15.93 -10.23
CA HIS A 124 -3.93 -17.23 -10.92
C HIS A 124 -5.30 -17.70 -11.44
N GLY A 125 -6.38 -17.47 -10.67
CA GLY A 125 -7.74 -17.79 -11.09
C GLY A 125 -8.22 -16.93 -12.27
N ALA A 126 -7.79 -15.67 -12.35
CA ALA A 126 -8.19 -14.76 -13.44
C ALA A 126 -7.46 -15.05 -14.76
N VAL A 127 -6.20 -15.50 -14.70
CA VAL A 127 -5.38 -15.79 -15.90
C VAL A 127 -5.50 -17.24 -16.39
N GLY A 128 -6.03 -18.13 -15.54
CA GLY A 128 -6.16 -19.57 -15.82
C GLY A 128 -7.49 -19.99 -16.44
N ASP A 129 -8.39 -19.05 -16.76
CA ASP A 129 -9.68 -19.28 -17.41
C ASP A 129 -9.61 -19.03 -18.94
#